data_AF-A0A381J759-F1
#
_entry.id   AF-A0A381J759-F1
#
_cell.length_a   1.000
_cell.length_b   1.000
_cell.length_c   1.000
_cell.angle_alpha   90.00
_cell.angle_beta   90.00
_cell.angle_gamma   90.00
#
_symmetry.space_group_name_H-M   'P 1'
#
loop_
_entity.id
_entity.type
_entity.pdbx_description
1 polymer ?
#
loop_
_entity_poly.entity_id
_entity_poly.type
_entity_poly.pdbx_seq_one_letter_code
_entity_poly.pdbx_strand_id
1 'polypeptide(L)'
;MNDKIKETEDNILRYLYENRVKSPQSLAKIRYAANLEEDRVDKKILKASLESLISKSFIKKQENRGNYKIEDKAIEYVEEIL
;
A
#
# COMPACT_ATOMS: atom_id res chain seq x y z
N MET A 1 -3.51 17.32 -3.82
CA MET A 1 -2.51 16.26 -4.11
C MET A 1 -2.25 15.40 -2.87
N ASN A 2 -2.04 16.02 -1.69
CA ASN A 2 -1.90 15.28 -0.42
C ASN A 2 -3.13 14.42 -0.09
N ASP A 3 -4.35 14.91 -0.34
CA ASP A 3 -5.57 14.15 -0.05
C ASP A 3 -5.66 12.85 -0.87
N LYS A 4 -5.29 12.91 -2.16
CA LYS A 4 -5.27 11.73 -3.04
C LYS A 4 -4.17 10.74 -2.67
N ILE A 5 -3.04 11.22 -2.12
CA ILE A 5 -2.00 10.34 -1.56
C ILE A 5 -2.53 9.63 -0.31
N LYS A 6 -3.14 10.36 0.62
CA LYS A 6 -3.69 9.75 1.84
C LYS A 6 -4.77 8.70 1.53
N GLU A 7 -5.72 9.02 0.66
CA GLU A 7 -6.75 8.07 0.20
C GLU A 7 -6.11 6.82 -0.44
N THR A 8 -5.08 7.02 -1.26
CA THR A 8 -4.31 5.92 -1.85
C THR A 8 -3.63 5.07 -0.78
N GLU A 9 -3.01 5.68 0.23
CA GLU A 9 -2.38 4.97 1.35
C GLU A 9 -3.38 4.11 2.12
N ASP A 10 -4.55 4.67 2.44
CA ASP A 10 -5.62 3.98 3.16
C ASP A 10 -6.13 2.77 2.36
N ASN A 11 -6.34 2.93 1.05
CA ASN A 11 -6.74 1.84 0.16
C ASN A 11 -5.66 0.74 0.07
N ILE A 12 -4.38 1.10 0.01
CA ILE A 12 -3.26 0.15 0.01
C ILE A 12 -3.21 -0.64 1.32
N LEU A 13 -3.29 0.05 2.46
CA LEU A 13 -3.24 -0.58 3.79
C LEU A 13 -4.40 -1.54 3.98
N ARG A 14 -5.62 -1.10 3.66
CA ARG A 14 -6.82 -1.93 3.74
C ARG A 14 -6.69 -3.19 2.87
N TYR A 15 -6.26 -3.04 1.62
CA TYR A 15 -6.06 -4.17 0.72
C TYR A 15 -5.01 -5.16 1.26
N LEU A 16 -3.88 -4.68 1.75
CA LEU A 16 -2.83 -5.54 2.29
C LEU A 16 -3.25 -6.22 3.59
N TYR A 17 -4.03 -5.54 4.44
CA TYR A 17 -4.61 -6.10 5.66
C TYR A 17 -5.60 -7.22 5.33
N GLU A 18 -6.56 -6.98 4.44
CA GLU A 18 -7.55 -7.96 3.98
C GLU A 18 -6.88 -9.19 3.33
N ASN A 19 -5.72 -9.01 2.71
CA ASN A 19 -4.97 -10.06 2.03
C ASN A 19 -3.72 -10.53 2.79
N ARG A 20 -3.60 -10.24 4.09
CA ARG A 20 -2.40 -10.53 4.91
C ARG A 20 -2.02 -12.01 4.93
N VAL A 21 -3.01 -12.91 4.90
CA VAL A 21 -2.81 -14.38 4.84
C VAL A 21 -2.13 -14.83 3.54
N LYS A 22 -2.33 -14.08 2.43
CA LYS A 22 -1.75 -14.37 1.10
C LYS A 22 -0.55 -13.47 0.76
N SER A 23 0.04 -12.82 1.78
CA SER A 23 1.20 -11.94 1.62
C SER A 23 2.43 -12.67 1.06
N PRO A 24 3.31 -12.02 0.28
CA PRO A 24 3.27 -10.60 -0.12
C PRO A 24 2.47 -10.36 -1.41
N GLN A 25 1.93 -9.15 -1.57
CA GLN A 25 1.12 -8.77 -2.72
C GLN A 25 1.94 -8.09 -3.81
N SER A 26 1.63 -8.35 -5.08
CA SER A 26 2.32 -7.70 -6.20
C SER A 26 1.91 -6.25 -6.38
N LEU A 27 2.82 -5.44 -6.93
CA LEU A 27 2.56 -4.02 -7.23
C LEU A 27 1.32 -3.83 -8.12
N ALA A 28 1.09 -4.74 -9.08
CA ALA A 28 -0.07 -4.69 -9.97
C ALA A 28 -1.40 -4.83 -9.20
N LYS A 29 -1.47 -5.76 -8.24
CA LYS A 29 -2.68 -5.94 -7.43
C LYS A 29 -2.91 -4.76 -6.49
N ILE A 30 -1.84 -4.23 -5.90
CA ILE A 30 -1.90 -3.04 -5.04
C ILE A 30 -2.39 -1.82 -5.83
N ARG A 31 -1.85 -1.59 -7.03
CA ARG A 31 -2.29 -0.52 -7.93
C ARG A 31 -3.77 -0.65 -8.27
N TYR A 32 -4.21 -1.85 -8.61
CA TYR A 32 -5.62 -2.13 -8.92
C TYR A 32 -6.53 -1.85 -7.71
N ALA A 33 -6.15 -2.32 -6.51
CA ALA A 33 -6.92 -2.09 -5.30
C ALA A 33 -6.94 -0.61 -4.86
N ALA A 34 -5.91 0.15 -5.19
CA ALA A 34 -5.84 1.59 -4.96
C ALA A 34 -6.65 2.42 -5.98
N ASN A 35 -7.33 1.78 -6.93
CA ASN A 35 -8.08 2.43 -8.01
C ASN A 35 -7.22 3.40 -8.85
N LEU A 36 -6.01 2.97 -9.20
CA LEU A 36 -5.04 3.76 -9.96
C LEU A 36 -4.81 3.21 -11.37
N GLU A 37 -4.81 4.10 -12.35
CA GLU A 37 -4.55 3.77 -13.75
C GLU A 37 -3.04 3.66 -14.08
N GLU A 38 -2.70 3.35 -15.33
CA GLU A 38 -1.32 3.28 -15.80
C GLU A 38 -0.77 4.60 -16.34
N ASP A 39 -1.48 5.71 -16.13
CA ASP A 39 -1.03 7.03 -16.54
C ASP A 39 0.11 7.56 -15.64
N ARG A 40 0.73 8.66 -16.09
CA ARG A 40 1.90 9.25 -15.44
C ARG A 40 1.60 9.80 -14.04
N VAL A 41 0.42 10.35 -13.83
CA VAL A 41 0.03 10.98 -12.56
C VAL A 41 -0.24 9.90 -11.51
N ASP A 42 -1.03 8.89 -11.84
CA ASP A 42 -1.35 7.81 -10.92
C ASP A 42 -0.12 6.97 -10.57
N LYS A 43 0.82 6.77 -11.49
CA LYS A 43 2.13 6.18 -11.19
C LYS A 43 2.93 6.98 -10.16
N LYS A 44 2.89 8.31 -10.21
CA LYS A 44 3.55 9.18 -9.22
C LYS A 44 2.86 9.08 -7.86
N ILE A 45 1.54 9.06 -7.84
CA ILE A 45 0.75 8.95 -6.61
C ILE A 45 1.02 7.59 -5.94
N LEU A 46 0.97 6.50 -6.69
CA LEU A 46 1.28 5.16 -6.18
C LEU A 46 2.69 5.12 -5.58
N LYS A 47 3.69 5.63 -6.30
CA LYS A 47 5.07 5.66 -5.82
C LYS A 47 5.21 6.43 -4.52
N ALA A 48 4.67 7.65 -4.45
CA ALA A 48 4.73 8.49 -3.26
C ALA A 48 4.04 7.83 -2.06
N SER A 49 2.88 7.20 -2.30
CA SER A 49 2.12 6.51 -1.25
C SER A 49 2.88 5.30 -0.71
N LEU A 50 3.50 4.50 -1.58
CA LEU A 50 4.31 3.34 -1.16
C LEU A 50 5.57 3.78 -0.38
N GLU A 51 6.26 4.82 -0.84
CA GLU A 51 7.44 5.37 -0.14
C GLU A 51 7.06 5.92 1.24
N SER A 52 5.94 6.65 1.33
CA SER A 52 5.39 7.15 2.59
C SER A 52 5.05 6.00 3.55
N LEU A 53 4.33 4.97 3.10
CA LEU A 53 4.00 3.80 3.93
C LEU A 53 5.23 3.01 4.39
N ILE A 54 6.26 2.89 3.55
CA ILE A 54 7.55 2.31 3.95
C ILE A 54 8.20 3.16 5.05
N SER A 55 8.23 4.49 4.88
CA SER A 55 8.84 5.40 5.86
C SER A 55 8.13 5.37 7.22
N LYS A 56 6.82 5.05 7.24
CA LYS A 56 6.02 4.87 8.45
C LYS A 56 6.22 3.50 9.11
N SER A 57 6.99 2.60 8.49
CA SER A 57 7.14 1.19 8.84
C SER A 57 5.82 0.42 8.80
N PHE A 58 4.92 0.81 7.90
CA PHE A 58 3.62 0.17 7.74
C PHE A 58 3.65 -0.99 6.74
N ILE A 59 4.52 -0.88 5.73
CA ILE A 59 4.73 -1.93 4.74
C ILE A 59 6.22 -2.10 4.47
N LYS A 60 6.62 -3.27 3.96
CA LYS A 60 7.95 -3.49 3.38
C LYS A 60 7.90 -3.99 1.96
N LYS A 61 8.88 -3.57 1.15
CA LYS A 61 9.15 -4.15 -0.16
C LYS A 61 9.96 -5.44 0.01
N GLN A 62 9.58 -6.50 -0.69
CA GLN A 62 10.28 -7.78 -0.69
C GLN A 62 11.28 -7.84 -1.84
N GLU A 63 12.52 -8.22 -1.54
CA GLU A 63 13.66 -8.18 -2.46
C GLU A 63 13.44 -9.01 -3.73
N ASN A 64 12.81 -10.18 -3.60
CA ASN A 64 12.79 -11.15 -4.70
C ASN A 64 11.78 -10.88 -5.82
N ARG A 65 10.80 -9.97 -5.64
CA ARG A 65 9.72 -9.79 -6.64
C ARG A 65 9.11 -8.38 -6.73
N GLY A 66 9.62 -7.40 -5.97
CA GLY A 66 8.96 -6.09 -5.88
C GLY A 66 7.54 -6.16 -5.32
N ASN A 67 7.22 -7.23 -4.59
CA ASN A 67 5.98 -7.39 -3.86
C ASN A 67 6.06 -6.64 -2.52
N TYR A 68 4.91 -6.31 -1.94
CA TYR A 68 4.82 -5.61 -0.67
C TYR A 68 4.10 -6.46 0.37
N LYS A 69 4.55 -6.39 1.61
CA LYS A 69 3.95 -7.04 2.78
C LYS A 69 3.58 -5.97 3.79
N ILE A 70 2.41 -6.12 4.44
CA ILE A 70 2.02 -5.32 5.60
C ILE A 70 2.84 -5.74 6.83
N GLU A 71 3.28 -4.76 7.61
CA GLU A 71 3.97 -4.97 8.89
C GLU A 71 2.99 -5.02 10.06
N ASP A 72 3.39 -5.66 11.15
CA ASP A 72 2.54 -5.83 12.35
C ASP A 72 2.06 -4.47 12.90
N LYS A 73 2.91 -3.45 12.88
CA LYS A 73 2.55 -2.07 13.25
C LYS A 73 1.38 -1.51 12.44
N ALA A 74 1.29 -1.84 11.14
CA ALA A 74 0.16 -1.40 10.33
C ALA A 74 -1.10 -2.22 10.56
N ILE A 75 -0.96 -3.49 10.94
CA ILE A 75 -2.10 -4.33 11.33
C ILE A 75 -2.76 -3.73 12.58
N GLU A 76 -1.97 -3.42 13.61
CA GLU A 76 -2.43 -2.74 14.83
C GLU A 76 -3.11 -1.41 14.49
N TYR A 77 -2.47 -0.57 13.66
CA TYR A 77 -3.02 0.72 13.24
C TYR A 77 -4.38 0.60 12.55
N VAL A 78 -4.56 -0.40 11.67
CA VAL A 78 -5.83 -0.62 10.96
C VAL A 78 -6.90 -1.15 11.90
N GLU A 79 -6.53 -1.99 12.87
CA GLU A 79 -7.45 -2.56 13.86
C GLU A 79 -7.90 -1.55 14.93
N GLU A 80 -7.13 -0.47 15.17
CA GLU A 80 -7.56 0.64 16.03
C GLU A 80 -8.57 1.59 15.36
N ILE A 81 -8.66 1.55 14.02
CA ILE A 81 -9.49 2.46 13.22
C ILE A 81 -10.78 1.79 12.74
N LEU A 82 -10.80 0.46 12.59
CA LEU A 82 -11.96 -0.35 12.18
C LEU A 82 -12.81 -0.80 13.37
#